data_AF-A0A9D8I3I0-F1
#
_entry.id   AF-A0A9D8I3I0-F1
#
_cell.length_a   1.000
_cell.length_b   1.000
_cell.length_c   1.000
_cell.angle_alpha   90.00
_cell.angle_beta   90.00
_cell.angle_gamma   90.00
#
_symmetry.space_group_name_H-M   'P 1'
#
loop_
_entity.id
_entity.type
_entity.pdbx_description
1 polymer ?
#
loop_
_entity_poly.entity_id
_entity_poly.type
_entity_poly.pdbx_seq_one_letter_code
_entity_poly.pdbx_strand_id
1 'polypeptide(L)'
;MTQRSRSLSALTVCLALIGASCGGDDSGSGSALSNEAFCAKLSSLDDLDPLSDDMSKLTEIVEELADVAPSAELRDAVLTLTPIMTVLAELDENDPAAMSEMMEILTDPDVVAAGESIEEFGVETCGLEPSED
;
A
#
# COMPACT_ATOMS: atom_id res chain seq x y z
N MET A 1 62.05 24.12 13.07
CA MET A 1 61.23 25.36 13.00
C MET A 1 59.82 24.96 12.68
N THR A 2 58.93 25.01 13.67
CA THR A 2 57.58 24.47 13.63
C THR A 2 56.59 25.61 13.79
N GLN A 3 56.06 26.17 12.70
CA GLN A 3 54.83 26.98 12.74
C GLN A 3 54.33 27.39 11.34
N ARG A 4 53.17 26.87 10.93
CA ARG A 4 52.21 27.48 9.98
C ARG A 4 50.82 26.99 10.39
N SER A 5 50.12 27.67 11.29
CA SER A 5 49.12 28.72 11.02
C SER A 5 47.88 28.23 10.25
N ARG A 6 46.86 27.87 11.05
CA ARG A 6 45.39 27.97 10.90
C ARG A 6 44.80 28.39 9.53
N SER A 7 43.94 27.54 8.98
CA SER A 7 42.70 27.87 8.24
C SER A 7 41.93 26.56 8.00
N LEU A 8 40.79 26.37 8.67
CA LEU A 8 39.42 26.64 8.19
C LEU A 8 38.83 25.47 7.39
N SER A 9 37.68 25.01 7.88
CA SER A 9 36.64 24.27 7.15
C SER A 9 36.95 22.85 6.68
N ALA A 10 36.51 21.89 7.49
CA ALA A 10 35.67 20.82 6.97
C ALA A 10 34.64 20.51 8.06
N LEU A 11 33.51 21.22 7.97
CA LEU A 11 32.27 20.87 8.66
C LEU A 11 31.88 19.50 8.10
N THR A 12 32.29 18.42 8.78
CA THR A 12 31.84 17.08 8.43
C THR A 12 30.35 17.01 8.77
N VAL A 13 29.54 17.33 7.77
CA VAL A 13 28.12 17.04 7.70
C VAL A 13 27.99 15.52 7.77
N CYS A 14 27.81 15.00 8.97
CA CYS A 14 27.07 13.76 9.15
C CYS A 14 25.60 14.14 9.10
N LEU A 15 25.10 14.40 7.90
CA LEU A 15 23.66 14.29 7.66
C LEU A 15 23.36 12.81 7.93
N ALA A 16 22.67 12.55 9.04
CA ALA A 16 21.96 11.30 9.23
C ALA A 16 21.01 11.19 8.03
N LEU A 17 21.39 10.34 7.07
CA LEU A 17 20.51 9.84 6.05
C LEU A 17 19.42 9.05 6.79
N ILE A 18 18.33 9.73 7.12
CA ILE A 18 17.03 9.09 7.26
C ILE A 18 16.70 8.66 5.84
N GLY A 19 17.09 7.42 5.52
CA GLY A 19 16.77 6.79 4.25
C GLY A 19 15.30 6.41 4.22
N ALA A 20 14.43 7.38 3.94
CA ALA A 20 13.27 7.12 3.11
C ALA A 20 13.78 7.13 1.66
N SER A 21 14.28 5.98 1.24
CA SER A 21 14.84 5.77 -0.08
C SER A 21 14.76 4.28 -0.39
N CYS A 22 13.72 3.89 -1.12
CA CYS A 22 13.65 2.64 -1.86
C CYS A 22 14.98 2.42 -2.61
N GLY A 23 15.75 1.40 -2.23
CA GLY A 23 17.05 1.11 -2.85
C GLY A 23 17.96 0.26 -1.97
N GLY A 24 17.84 -1.06 -2.09
CA GLY A 24 18.76 -2.02 -1.46
C GLY A 24 18.83 -3.33 -2.25
N ASP A 25 19.77 -3.41 -3.19
CA ASP A 25 20.36 -4.66 -3.70
C ASP A 25 20.85 -5.52 -2.51
N ASP A 26 20.21 -6.66 -2.23
CA ASP A 26 20.89 -7.84 -1.66
C ASP A 26 20.09 -9.15 -1.91
N SER A 27 20.59 -9.91 -2.88
CA SER A 27 20.42 -11.36 -3.12
C SER A 27 19.63 -12.18 -2.09
N GLY A 28 18.29 -12.15 -2.17
CA GLY A 28 17.38 -12.98 -1.37
C GLY A 28 16.45 -13.82 -2.25
N SER A 29 16.82 -15.08 -2.46
CA SER A 29 16.15 -16.04 -3.35
C SER A 29 14.71 -16.36 -2.93
N GLY A 30 13.73 -16.00 -3.77
CA GLY A 30 12.43 -16.69 -3.86
C GLY A 30 11.16 -15.89 -3.51
N SER A 31 11.24 -14.88 -2.65
CA SER A 31 10.04 -14.16 -2.13
C SER A 31 10.03 -12.65 -2.39
N ALA A 32 11.17 -12.05 -2.72
CA ALA A 32 11.27 -10.61 -2.96
C ALA A 32 10.44 -10.15 -4.18
N LEU A 33 10.45 -10.94 -5.27
CA LEU A 33 9.77 -10.60 -6.52
C LEU A 33 8.25 -10.41 -6.35
N SER A 34 7.60 -11.22 -5.50
CA SER A 34 6.16 -11.09 -5.21
C SER A 34 5.88 -9.90 -4.30
N ASN A 35 6.75 -9.63 -3.32
CA ASN A 35 6.62 -8.45 -2.46
C ASN A 35 6.72 -7.15 -3.28
N GLU A 36 7.73 -7.03 -4.14
CA GLU A 36 7.94 -5.84 -4.98
C GLU A 36 6.79 -5.61 -5.96
N ALA A 37 6.27 -6.69 -6.57
CA ALA A 37 5.11 -6.62 -7.45
C ALA A 37 3.82 -6.23 -6.70
N PHE A 38 3.60 -6.77 -5.51
CA PHE A 38 2.46 -6.44 -4.66
C PHE A 38 2.52 -5.00 -4.17
N CYS A 39 3.67 -4.54 -3.70
CA CYS A 39 3.88 -3.15 -3.28
C CYS A 39 3.64 -2.15 -4.42
N ALA A 40 4.12 -2.44 -5.63
CA ALA A 40 3.89 -1.58 -6.79
C ALA A 40 2.40 -1.44 -7.13
N LYS A 41 1.63 -2.51 -6.93
CA LYS A 41 0.18 -2.50 -7.14
C LYS A 41 -0.56 -1.76 -6.03
N LEU A 42 -0.16 -1.91 -4.77
CA LEU A 42 -0.72 -1.13 -3.65
C LEU A 42 -0.50 0.38 -3.83
N SER A 43 0.70 0.82 -4.21
CA SER A 43 0.92 2.25 -4.51
C SER A 43 0.05 2.74 -5.66
N SER A 44 -0.17 1.91 -6.68
CA SER A 44 -1.04 2.26 -7.80
C SER A 44 -2.51 2.40 -7.39
N LEU A 45 -2.93 1.68 -6.34
CA LEU A 45 -4.27 1.77 -5.76
C LEU A 45 -4.44 3.04 -4.91
N ASP A 46 -3.41 3.44 -4.18
CA ASP A 46 -3.41 4.68 -3.38
C ASP A 46 -3.47 5.93 -4.28
N ASP A 47 -2.80 5.89 -5.43
CA ASP A 47 -2.87 6.95 -6.46
C ASP A 47 -4.21 6.97 -7.22
N LEU A 48 -5.04 5.92 -7.11
CA LEU A 48 -6.33 5.83 -7.82
C LEU A 48 -7.41 6.56 -7.04
N ASP A 49 -8.02 7.55 -7.68
CA ASP A 49 -9.17 8.25 -7.11
C ASP A 49 -10.41 7.34 -7.15
N PRO A 50 -10.98 6.95 -5.98
CA PRO A 50 -12.11 6.03 -5.91
C PRO A 50 -13.41 6.61 -6.50
N LEU A 51 -13.44 7.91 -6.83
CA LEU A 51 -14.57 8.60 -7.45
C LEU A 51 -14.40 8.77 -8.97
N SER A 52 -13.35 8.20 -9.56
CA SER A 52 -13.13 8.24 -11.01
C SER A 52 -13.93 7.17 -11.76
N ASP A 53 -14.21 7.41 -13.04
CA ASP A 53 -14.87 6.46 -13.97
C ASP A 53 -14.10 5.14 -14.16
N ASP A 54 -12.91 4.99 -13.56
CA ASP A 54 -12.07 3.80 -13.58
C ASP A 54 -12.50 2.72 -12.57
N MET A 55 -13.64 2.89 -11.87
CA MET A 55 -14.25 1.87 -10.99
C MET A 55 -14.42 0.49 -11.66
N SER A 56 -14.63 0.44 -12.99
CA SER A 56 -14.70 -0.83 -13.73
C SER A 56 -13.39 -1.62 -13.75
N LYS A 57 -12.25 -0.95 -13.47
CA LYS A 57 -10.92 -1.57 -13.40
C LYS A 57 -10.55 -2.02 -11.99
N LEU A 58 -11.31 -1.61 -10.97
CA LEU A 58 -11.00 -1.93 -9.58
C LEU A 58 -11.05 -3.44 -9.32
N THR A 59 -12.02 -4.15 -9.92
CA THR A 59 -12.07 -5.61 -9.84
C THR A 59 -10.86 -6.27 -10.50
N GLU A 60 -10.42 -5.77 -11.65
CA GLU A 60 -9.22 -6.27 -12.35
C GLU A 60 -7.96 -6.03 -11.50
N ILE A 61 -7.85 -4.87 -10.86
CA ILE A 61 -6.72 -4.55 -9.98
C ILE A 61 -6.70 -5.44 -8.73
N VAL A 62 -7.86 -5.70 -8.12
CA VAL A 62 -7.98 -6.63 -6.98
C VAL A 62 -7.57 -8.04 -7.38
N GLU A 63 -8.00 -8.53 -8.55
CA GLU A 63 -7.58 -9.84 -9.07
C GLU A 63 -6.07 -9.89 -9.35
N GLU A 64 -5.51 -8.85 -9.97
CA GLU A 64 -4.07 -8.75 -10.20
C GLU A 64 -3.28 -8.70 -8.89
N LEU A 65 -3.76 -7.96 -7.91
CA LEU A 65 -3.14 -7.83 -6.59
C LEU A 65 -3.18 -9.18 -5.84
N ALA A 66 -4.28 -9.93 -5.96
CA ALA A 66 -4.40 -11.28 -5.42
C ALA A 66 -3.45 -12.29 -6.11
N ASP A 67 -3.17 -12.11 -7.40
CA ASP A 67 -2.25 -12.97 -8.17
C ASP A 67 -0.78 -12.75 -7.78
N VAL A 68 -0.40 -11.49 -7.53
CA VAL A 68 0.97 -11.14 -7.11
C VAL A 68 1.17 -11.19 -5.59
N ALA A 69 0.13 -11.54 -4.83
CA ALA A 69 0.17 -11.61 -3.37
C ALA A 69 1.29 -12.56 -2.89
N PRO A 70 2.16 -12.09 -1.97
CA PRO A 70 3.32 -12.88 -1.54
C PRO A 70 2.96 -13.99 -0.54
N SER A 71 1.74 -13.97 0.00
CA SER A 71 1.22 -15.00 0.90
C SER A 71 -0.24 -15.33 0.56
N ALA A 72 -0.67 -16.54 0.94
CA ALA A 72 -2.07 -16.94 0.80
C ALA A 72 -2.99 -16.09 1.70
N GLU A 73 -2.49 -15.62 2.83
CA GLU A 73 -3.24 -14.77 3.77
C GLU A 73 -3.52 -13.39 3.15
N LEU A 74 -2.52 -12.77 2.52
CA LEU A 74 -2.71 -11.50 1.80
C LEU A 74 -3.56 -11.68 0.55
N ARG A 75 -3.42 -12.80 -0.14
CA ARG A 75 -4.29 -13.13 -1.27
C ARG A 75 -5.75 -13.21 -0.84
N ASP A 76 -6.02 -13.94 0.24
CA ASP A 76 -7.37 -14.11 0.76
C ASP A 76 -7.91 -12.76 1.26
N ALA A 77 -7.10 -11.95 1.95
CA ALA A 77 -7.46 -10.60 2.37
C ALA A 77 -7.86 -9.71 1.17
N VAL A 78 -7.07 -9.71 0.09
CA VAL A 78 -7.39 -8.94 -1.12
C VAL A 78 -8.69 -9.43 -1.75
N LEU A 79 -8.92 -10.75 -1.80
CA LEU A 79 -10.16 -11.32 -2.33
C LEU A 79 -11.38 -10.97 -1.46
N THR A 80 -11.22 -10.81 -0.14
CA THR A 80 -12.27 -10.34 0.77
C THR A 80 -12.74 -8.92 0.46
N LEU A 81 -11.93 -8.09 -0.21
CA LEU A 81 -12.33 -6.73 -0.63
C LEU A 81 -13.15 -6.71 -1.94
N THR A 82 -13.15 -7.80 -2.72
CA THR A 82 -13.94 -7.92 -3.97
C THR A 82 -15.44 -7.57 -3.83
N PRO A 83 -16.18 -8.05 -2.80
CA PRO A 83 -17.58 -7.68 -2.61
C PRO A 83 -17.78 -6.17 -2.45
N ILE A 84 -16.85 -5.46 -1.79
CA ILE A 84 -16.90 -3.99 -1.65
C ILE A 84 -16.85 -3.34 -3.02
N MET A 85 -15.94 -3.79 -3.89
CA MET A 85 -15.80 -3.26 -5.24
C MET A 85 -17.06 -3.49 -6.09
N THR A 86 -17.72 -4.63 -5.89
CA THR A 86 -18.97 -4.94 -6.58
C THR A 86 -20.07 -3.99 -6.13
N VAL A 87 -20.22 -3.79 -4.82
CA VAL A 87 -21.22 -2.87 -4.26
C VAL A 87 -20.94 -1.42 -4.65
N LEU A 88 -19.67 -0.99 -4.64
CA LEU A 88 -19.28 0.34 -5.10
C LEU A 88 -19.61 0.58 -6.58
N ALA A 89 -19.38 -0.42 -7.44
CA ALA A 89 -19.68 -0.31 -8.87
C ALA A 89 -21.18 -0.23 -9.17
N GLU A 90 -22.02 -0.84 -8.32
CA GLU A 90 -23.48 -0.82 -8.43
C GLU A 90 -24.14 0.27 -7.57
N LEU A 91 -23.34 1.06 -6.85
CA LEU A 91 -23.81 2.01 -5.85
C LEU A 91 -24.61 3.15 -6.48
N ASP A 92 -25.91 3.22 -6.17
CA ASP A 92 -26.71 4.42 -6.40
C ASP A 92 -26.68 5.28 -5.12
N GLU A 93 -25.94 6.38 -5.15
CA GLU A 93 -25.82 7.33 -4.03
C GLU A 93 -27.17 7.96 -3.64
N ASN A 94 -28.19 7.88 -4.50
CA ASN A 94 -29.53 8.36 -4.22
C ASN A 94 -30.42 7.28 -3.59
N ASP A 95 -29.96 6.03 -3.52
CA ASP A 95 -30.65 4.93 -2.87
C ASP A 95 -30.13 4.71 -1.43
N PRO A 96 -30.93 5.06 -0.41
CA PRO A 96 -30.54 4.86 0.99
C PRO A 96 -30.35 3.39 1.36
N ALA A 97 -30.94 2.44 0.64
CA ALA A 97 -30.71 1.01 0.89
C ALA A 97 -29.31 0.58 0.45
N ALA A 98 -28.85 1.06 -0.72
CA ALA A 98 -27.50 0.77 -1.24
C ALA A 98 -26.41 1.34 -0.32
N MET A 99 -26.61 2.56 0.21
CA MET A 99 -25.72 3.15 1.21
C MET A 99 -25.65 2.33 2.51
N SER A 100 -26.77 1.75 2.95
CA SER A 100 -26.81 0.92 4.15
C SER A 100 -26.08 -0.40 3.97
N GLU A 101 -26.22 -1.03 2.80
CA GLU A 101 -25.51 -2.27 2.45
C GLU A 101 -24.01 -2.05 2.35
N MET A 102 -23.58 -0.95 1.73
CA MET A 102 -22.17 -0.54 1.71
C MET A 102 -21.61 -0.39 3.13
N MET A 103 -22.32 0.31 4.03
CA MET A 103 -21.87 0.45 5.42
C MET A 103 -21.80 -0.89 6.15
N GLU A 104 -22.77 -1.79 5.94
CA GLU A 104 -22.77 -3.11 6.56
C GLU A 104 -21.51 -3.90 6.16
N ILE A 105 -21.16 -3.89 4.86
CA ILE A 105 -19.96 -4.56 4.34
C ILE A 105 -18.68 -3.91 4.89
N LEU A 106 -18.60 -2.58 4.95
CA LEU A 106 -17.41 -1.89 5.48
C LEU A 106 -17.19 -2.16 6.97
N THR A 107 -18.25 -2.48 7.71
CA THR A 107 -18.17 -2.87 9.14
C THR A 107 -18.05 -4.37 9.36
N ASP A 108 -18.03 -5.17 8.29
CA ASP A 108 -17.85 -6.60 8.39
C ASP A 108 -16.46 -6.90 8.98
N PRO A 109 -16.37 -7.73 10.03
CA PRO A 109 -15.10 -7.99 10.71
C PRO A 109 -14.04 -8.61 9.78
N ASP A 110 -14.45 -9.38 8.77
CA ASP A 110 -13.53 -10.00 7.84
C ASP A 110 -12.98 -8.96 6.85
N VAL A 111 -13.81 -7.99 6.45
CA VAL A 111 -13.39 -6.84 5.63
C VAL A 111 -12.41 -5.94 6.36
N VAL A 112 -12.71 -5.60 7.63
CA VAL A 112 -11.82 -4.77 8.46
C VAL A 112 -10.48 -5.47 8.66
N ALA A 113 -10.49 -6.75 9.04
CA ALA A 113 -9.25 -7.51 9.24
C ALA A 113 -8.43 -7.67 7.96
N ALA A 114 -9.10 -7.83 6.81
CA ALA A 114 -8.44 -7.88 5.51
C ALA A 114 -7.76 -6.54 5.17
N GLY A 115 -8.46 -5.43 5.39
CA GLY A 115 -7.91 -4.08 5.22
C GLY A 115 -6.68 -3.85 6.10
N GLU A 116 -6.78 -4.15 7.40
CA GLU A 116 -5.67 -4.04 8.36
C GLU A 116 -4.46 -4.89 7.93
N SER A 117 -4.69 -6.13 7.47
CA SER A 117 -3.60 -7.01 7.04
C SER A 117 -2.85 -6.49 5.80
N ILE A 118 -3.59 -5.90 4.85
CA ILE A 118 -3.02 -5.30 3.64
C ILE A 118 -2.27 -4.01 3.99
N GLU A 119 -2.83 -3.19 4.87
CA GLU A 119 -2.23 -1.95 5.35
C GLU A 119 -0.95 -2.21 6.15
N GLU A 120 -0.98 -3.13 7.12
CA GLU A 120 0.19 -3.54 7.91
C GLU A 120 1.33 -3.98 6.98
N PHE A 121 1.01 -4.79 5.97
CA PHE A 121 2.00 -5.16 4.95
C PHE A 121 2.50 -3.96 4.14
N GLY A 122 1.61 -3.06 3.72
CA GLY A 122 1.94 -1.83 3.01
C GLY A 122 2.90 -0.93 3.80
N VAL A 123 2.66 -0.76 5.10
CA VAL A 123 3.50 0.07 5.97
C VAL A 123 4.82 -0.62 6.29
N GLU A 124 4.76 -1.87 6.77
CA GLU A 124 5.96 -2.59 7.27
C GLU A 124 6.88 -3.07 6.15
N THR A 125 6.31 -3.49 5.01
CA THR A 125 7.08 -4.08 3.90
C THR A 125 7.26 -3.11 2.74
N CYS A 126 6.21 -2.37 2.36
CA CYS A 126 6.27 -1.45 1.21
C CYS A 126 6.74 -0.04 1.60
N GLY A 127 6.72 0.31 2.89
CA GLY A 127 7.06 1.64 3.38
C GLY A 127 6.04 2.72 3.00
N LEU A 128 4.78 2.32 2.79
CA LEU A 128 3.67 3.25 2.58
C LEU A 128 3.37 3.99 3.88
N GLU A 129 2.81 5.20 3.76
CA GLU A 129 2.30 5.90 4.93
C GLU A 129 1.04 5.17 5.44
N PRO A 130 0.87 5.03 6.78
CA PRO A 130 -0.38 4.50 7.31
C PRO A 130 -1.53 5.41 6.92
N SER A 131 -2.71 4.83 6.75
CA SER A 131 -3.94 5.60 6.52
C SER A 131 -4.14 6.51 7.73
N GLU A 132 -4.17 7.83 7.53
CA GLU A 132 -4.50 8.75 8.62
C GLU A 132 -6.02 8.69 8.88
N ASP A 133 -6.43 7.97 9.94
CA ASP A 133 -7.79 8.00 10.53
C ASP A 133 -8.30 9.42 10.87
#